data_AF-A0A199UWI0-F1
#
_entry.id   AF-A0A199UWI0-F1
#
_cell.length_a   1.000
_cell.length_b   1.000
_cell.length_c   1.000
_cell.angle_alpha   90.00
_cell.angle_beta   90.00
_cell.angle_gamma   90.00
#
_symmetry.space_group_name_H-M   'P 1'
#
loop_
_entity.id
_entity.type
_entity.pdbx_description
1 polymer ?
#
loop_
_entity_poly.entity_id
_entity_poly.type
_entity_poly.pdbx_seq_one_letter_code
_entity_poly.pdbx_strand_id
1 'polypeptide(L)'
;MELDRCKDDDDDDGGGDGVLLYYKFFSVPVLPSLVRFYDSNCRSLALLGRVRIAPDGVNATVGGKMKSLEKHIAEMRSNAFFDRTDFKLASCEHPKDERVARECGFTSLSIRVVKELVTFRSNPLSNSPEISNAGRHLSAAEFHRVLHDVGASLDSEDSLLKNQVVLLDARNVYETRIGKFQTPNAKTLDPEIRQYSDLPLWIDEHSEQLRGKSILMYCTGGIRCEMASSYIRSKGEGFENVFQLFGGIQRYLEQFPDGGYFKGKNFVFDHRISVGSLDGNVLGSCLMCGSSFDDYSSRCRCTHCRMLVLVCSDCQGKFSDEYICELCQKKDKGSWTKPSSKDSPFQLELSPDSSEAIEIEKTTSAGHAAPVSELPRSYDCKNPRKLRILCLHGFRQSGSNFKGRTSSLAKKLKNAVEFVFIDAPHELPFIYQPNCSKPPNKNPKTRFAWLVAPNSNCSPEKDWKIAAAAFDPLQYRQQTGGFAESYDHIEKTISKMGRFDGILGFSQGAAMAALFCEQQQRLYGAICFEFGIFCSGYSVSSSNFDGDFVKLPSLHCFGNGGGQDRQIDNLASVELAYRFDNGCKVVVEHEMGHIIPTRPPHIDRMKEFLLQFL
;
A
#
# COMPACT_ATOMS: atom_id res chain seq x y z
N MET A 1 27.82 -34.06 -36.96
CA MET A 1 27.78 -34.37 -35.53
C MET A 1 27.76 -33.04 -34.80
N GLU A 2 26.70 -32.25 -34.92
CA GLU A 2 25.34 -32.53 -34.43
C GLU A 2 25.38 -33.04 -33.00
N LEU A 3 25.14 -32.13 -32.05
CA LEU A 3 24.41 -32.44 -30.82
C LEU A 3 23.43 -31.29 -30.56
N ASP A 4 22.22 -31.72 -30.26
CA ASP A 4 20.93 -31.07 -30.43
C ASP A 4 20.67 -29.82 -29.61
N ARG A 5 19.79 -29.00 -30.17
CA ARG A 5 19.11 -27.87 -29.55
C ARG A 5 17.92 -28.41 -28.76
N CYS A 6 17.89 -28.23 -27.44
CA CYS A 6 16.60 -28.07 -26.76
C CYS A 6 16.16 -26.63 -27.01
N LYS A 7 15.43 -26.43 -28.12
CA LYS A 7 14.46 -25.35 -28.19
C LYS A 7 13.45 -25.67 -27.10
N ASP A 8 13.42 -24.86 -26.05
CA ASP A 8 12.21 -24.75 -25.25
C ASP A 8 11.09 -24.46 -26.24
N ASP A 9 10.03 -25.27 -26.16
CA ASP A 9 8.82 -25.11 -26.94
C ASP A 9 8.27 -23.70 -26.67
N ASP A 10 8.63 -22.75 -27.55
CA ASP A 10 7.79 -21.63 -27.90
C ASP A 10 6.50 -22.25 -28.46
N ASP A 11 5.62 -22.65 -27.56
CA ASP A 11 4.21 -22.75 -27.85
C ASP A 11 3.81 -21.37 -28.39
N ASP A 12 3.75 -21.30 -29.72
CA ASP A 12 3.04 -20.32 -30.53
C ASP A 12 1.56 -20.36 -30.13
N ASP A 13 1.29 -19.91 -28.91
CA ASP A 13 -0.05 -19.73 -28.41
C ASP A 13 -0.46 -18.30 -28.75
N GLY A 14 -1.16 -18.15 -29.87
CA GLY A 14 -1.67 -16.90 -30.44
C GLY A 14 -2.63 -16.09 -29.56
N GLY A 15 -2.50 -16.12 -28.24
CA GLY A 15 -3.15 -15.22 -27.31
C GLY A 15 -2.24 -14.03 -27.01
N GLY A 16 -2.51 -12.89 -27.66
CA GLY A 16 -1.87 -11.61 -27.34
C GLY A 16 -1.98 -11.24 -25.84
N ASP A 17 -1.26 -10.19 -25.44
CA ASP A 17 -1.38 -9.68 -24.07
C ASP A 17 -2.65 -8.85 -23.89
N GLY A 18 -3.07 -8.70 -22.65
CA GLY A 18 -4.26 -7.93 -22.30
C GLY A 18 -4.17 -7.23 -20.97
N VAL A 19 -5.16 -6.37 -20.73
CA VAL A 19 -5.42 -5.75 -19.43
C VAL A 19 -6.87 -6.04 -19.05
N LEU A 20 -7.05 -6.41 -17.78
CA LEU A 20 -8.32 -6.65 -17.15
C LEU A 20 -8.56 -5.61 -16.04
N LEU A 21 -9.68 -4.90 -16.13
CA LEU A 21 -10.15 -3.95 -15.13
C LEU A 21 -11.51 -4.40 -14.58
N TYR A 22 -11.66 -4.42 -13.26
CA TYR A 22 -12.95 -4.59 -12.61
C TYR A 22 -12.93 -4.08 -11.18
N TYR A 23 -14.13 -3.82 -10.63
CA TYR A 23 -14.34 -3.57 -9.23
C TYR A 23 -15.62 -4.26 -8.78
N LYS A 24 -15.71 -4.58 -7.49
CA LYS A 24 -16.91 -5.11 -6.87
C LYS A 24 -16.99 -4.62 -5.42
N PHE A 25 -18.09 -3.97 -5.08
CA PHE A 25 -18.42 -3.63 -3.71
C PHE A 25 -19.24 -4.75 -3.08
N PHE A 26 -18.79 -5.24 -1.92
CA PHE A 26 -19.42 -6.26 -1.09
C PHE A 26 -18.72 -6.30 0.27
N SER A 27 -19.44 -6.71 1.32
CA SER A 27 -18.79 -6.89 2.63
C SER A 27 -17.81 -8.07 2.58
N VAL A 28 -16.52 -7.79 2.76
CA VAL A 28 -15.46 -8.80 2.72
C VAL A 28 -15.41 -9.52 4.08
N PRO A 29 -15.75 -10.82 4.15
CA PRO A 29 -15.84 -11.50 5.44
C PRO A 29 -14.49 -11.70 6.13
N VAL A 30 -13.45 -12.05 5.35
CA VAL A 30 -12.09 -12.33 5.87
C VAL A 30 -11.04 -11.74 4.94
N LEU A 31 -10.56 -10.54 5.27
CA LEU A 31 -9.57 -9.80 4.48
C LEU A 31 -8.29 -10.59 4.17
N PRO A 32 -7.60 -11.22 5.14
CA PRO A 32 -6.36 -11.95 4.86
C PRO A 32 -6.55 -13.12 3.88
N SER A 33 -7.69 -13.81 3.95
CA SER A 33 -8.01 -14.90 3.03
C SER A 33 -8.18 -14.41 1.59
N LEU A 34 -8.83 -13.25 1.40
CA LEU A 34 -9.00 -12.67 0.08
C LEU A 34 -7.67 -12.17 -0.50
N VAL A 35 -6.81 -11.57 0.34
CA VAL A 35 -5.44 -11.18 -0.05
C VAL A 35 -4.64 -12.41 -0.52
N ARG A 36 -4.66 -13.51 0.26
CA ARG A 36 -3.97 -14.76 -0.11
C ARG A 36 -4.50 -15.36 -1.40
N PHE A 37 -5.83 -15.35 -1.59
CA PHE A 37 -6.44 -15.81 -2.82
C PHE A 37 -5.93 -15.01 -4.03
N TYR A 38 -5.93 -13.68 -3.95
CA TYR A 38 -5.41 -12.84 -5.02
C TYR A 38 -3.92 -13.06 -5.28
N ASP A 39 -3.11 -13.15 -4.23
CA ASP A 39 -1.66 -13.37 -4.36
C ASP A 39 -1.37 -14.72 -5.01
N SER A 40 -2.01 -15.79 -4.54
CA SER A 40 -1.85 -17.13 -5.09
C SER A 40 -2.35 -17.22 -6.54
N ASN A 41 -3.57 -16.77 -6.81
CA ASN A 41 -4.19 -16.86 -8.13
C ASN A 41 -3.40 -16.05 -9.17
N CYS A 42 -3.15 -14.77 -8.91
CA CYS A 42 -2.44 -13.91 -9.86
C CYS A 42 -1.00 -14.39 -10.10
N ARG A 43 -0.27 -14.84 -9.08
CA ARG A 43 1.08 -15.40 -9.27
C ARG A 43 1.08 -16.68 -10.09
N SER A 44 0.14 -17.59 -9.83
CA SER A 44 0.04 -18.86 -10.58
C SER A 44 -0.25 -18.64 -12.07
N LEU A 45 -0.90 -17.52 -12.39
CA LEU A 45 -1.26 -17.12 -13.76
C LEU A 45 -0.27 -16.13 -14.38
N ALA A 46 0.85 -15.83 -13.69
CA ALA A 46 1.85 -14.83 -14.08
C ALA A 46 1.25 -13.44 -14.38
N LEU A 47 0.21 -13.05 -13.63
CA LEU A 47 -0.43 -11.75 -13.76
C LEU A 47 0.30 -10.68 -12.95
N LEU A 48 0.47 -9.51 -13.57
CA LEU A 48 1.05 -8.31 -12.96
C LEU A 48 -0.02 -7.23 -12.82
N GLY A 49 0.25 -6.15 -12.09
CA GLY A 49 -0.72 -5.06 -11.92
C GLY A 49 -1.05 -4.80 -10.45
N ARG A 50 -2.23 -4.23 -10.21
CA ARG A 50 -2.65 -3.74 -8.90
C ARG A 50 -3.99 -4.31 -8.48
N VAL A 51 -4.05 -4.81 -7.25
CA VAL A 51 -5.29 -5.20 -6.58
C VAL A 51 -5.39 -4.43 -5.27
N ARG A 52 -6.49 -3.70 -5.09
CA ARG A 52 -6.83 -3.01 -3.86
C ARG A 52 -7.98 -3.73 -3.20
N ILE A 53 -7.82 -4.10 -1.94
CA ILE A 53 -8.81 -4.83 -1.16
C ILE A 53 -9.18 -3.97 0.04
N ALA A 54 -10.47 -3.75 0.26
CA ALA A 54 -10.99 -3.00 1.39
C ALA A 54 -12.06 -3.84 2.11
N PRO A 55 -12.46 -3.49 3.34
CA PRO A 55 -13.56 -4.19 4.03
C PRO A 55 -14.87 -4.22 3.22
N ASP A 56 -15.05 -3.27 2.30
CA ASP A 56 -16.24 -3.07 1.47
C ASP A 56 -16.07 -3.51 0.00
N GLY A 57 -14.96 -4.17 -0.36
CA GLY A 57 -14.86 -4.86 -1.65
C GLY A 57 -13.45 -4.97 -2.24
N VAL A 58 -13.38 -4.99 -3.58
CA VAL A 58 -12.14 -5.09 -4.36
C VAL A 58 -12.15 -4.20 -5.60
N ASN A 59 -11.00 -3.62 -5.93
CA ASN A 59 -10.72 -2.93 -7.18
C ASN A 59 -9.41 -3.46 -7.78
N ALA A 60 -9.47 -4.03 -8.98
CA ALA A 60 -8.36 -4.71 -9.62
C ALA A 60 -8.10 -4.18 -11.03
N THR A 61 -6.83 -4.00 -11.34
CA THR A 61 -6.33 -3.78 -12.69
C THR A 61 -5.10 -4.66 -12.89
N VAL A 62 -5.27 -5.76 -13.63
CA VAL A 62 -4.21 -6.76 -13.83
C VAL A 62 -3.94 -6.94 -15.32
N GLY A 63 -2.70 -7.28 -15.68
CA GLY A 63 -2.27 -7.50 -17.05
C GLY A 63 -1.44 -8.77 -17.17
N GLY A 64 -1.42 -9.34 -18.37
CA GLY A 64 -0.74 -10.59 -18.69
C GLY A 64 -1.29 -11.21 -19.97
N LYS A 65 -0.99 -12.49 -20.19
CA LYS A 65 -1.52 -13.25 -21.34
C LYS A 65 -3.05 -13.30 -21.30
N MET A 66 -3.70 -13.15 -22.46
CA MET A 66 -5.17 -13.16 -22.55
C MET A 66 -5.79 -14.42 -21.92
N LYS A 67 -5.23 -15.62 -22.19
CA LYS A 67 -5.70 -16.86 -21.57
C LYS A 67 -5.57 -16.88 -20.04
N SER A 68 -4.50 -16.28 -19.50
CA SER A 68 -4.32 -16.14 -18.05
C SER A 68 -5.38 -15.21 -17.45
N LEU A 69 -5.71 -14.12 -18.13
CA LEU A 69 -6.78 -13.20 -17.70
C LEU A 69 -8.15 -13.87 -17.74
N GLU A 70 -8.44 -14.66 -18.78
CA GLU A 70 -9.67 -15.45 -18.88
C GLU A 70 -9.79 -16.48 -17.76
N LYS A 71 -8.71 -17.21 -17.46
CA LYS A 71 -8.64 -18.12 -16.31
C LYS A 71 -8.89 -17.38 -14.99
N HIS A 72 -8.30 -16.21 -14.82
CA HIS A 72 -8.54 -15.36 -13.64
C HIS A 72 -10.01 -14.96 -13.55
N ILE A 73 -10.65 -14.51 -14.64
CA ILE A 73 -12.08 -14.17 -14.66
C ILE A 73 -12.95 -15.38 -14.29
N ALA A 74 -12.63 -16.57 -14.81
CA ALA A 74 -13.36 -17.79 -14.48
C ALA A 74 -13.26 -18.11 -12.97
N GLU A 75 -12.06 -18.00 -12.40
CA GLU A 75 -11.83 -18.19 -10.97
C GLU A 75 -12.54 -17.12 -10.12
N MET A 76 -12.60 -15.87 -10.58
CA MET A 76 -13.39 -14.85 -9.90
C MET A 76 -14.88 -15.21 -9.92
N ARG A 77 -15.42 -15.62 -11.08
CA ARG A 77 -16.84 -15.95 -11.27
C ARG A 77 -17.28 -17.20 -10.51
N SER A 78 -16.37 -18.11 -10.18
CA SER A 78 -16.68 -19.29 -9.35
C SER A 78 -17.07 -18.89 -7.91
N ASN A 79 -16.66 -17.69 -7.49
CA ASN A 79 -16.98 -17.14 -6.19
C ASN A 79 -18.25 -16.26 -6.25
N ALA A 80 -19.26 -16.62 -5.46
CA ALA A 80 -20.55 -15.93 -5.40
C ALA A 80 -20.45 -14.41 -5.12
N PHE A 81 -19.40 -13.96 -4.42
CA PHE A 81 -19.18 -12.51 -4.17
C PHE A 81 -18.94 -11.71 -5.45
N PHE A 82 -18.44 -12.34 -6.50
CA PHE A 82 -18.15 -11.70 -7.79
C PHE A 82 -19.23 -11.97 -8.84
N ASP A 83 -20.40 -12.47 -8.43
CA ASP A 83 -21.54 -12.61 -9.34
C ASP A 83 -21.88 -11.27 -10.00
N ARG A 84 -22.19 -11.34 -11.30
CA ARG A 84 -22.50 -10.19 -12.19
C ARG A 84 -21.45 -9.08 -12.20
N THR A 85 -20.20 -9.37 -11.84
CA THR A 85 -19.11 -8.38 -11.92
C THR A 85 -18.84 -8.01 -13.37
N ASP A 86 -18.72 -6.71 -13.63
CA ASP A 86 -18.41 -6.17 -14.95
C ASP A 86 -16.90 -6.21 -15.23
N PHE A 87 -16.44 -7.35 -15.74
CA PHE A 87 -15.05 -7.59 -16.16
C PHE A 87 -14.79 -6.92 -17.51
N LYS A 88 -13.92 -5.90 -17.52
CA LYS A 88 -13.51 -5.15 -18.71
C LYS A 88 -12.17 -5.70 -19.18
N LEU A 89 -12.22 -6.63 -20.13
CA LEU A 89 -11.05 -7.26 -20.72
C LEU A 89 -10.74 -6.59 -22.06
N ALA A 90 -9.50 -6.16 -22.25
CA ALA A 90 -9.06 -5.52 -23.48
C ALA A 90 -7.69 -6.05 -23.91
N SER A 91 -7.53 -6.32 -25.20
CA SER A 91 -6.25 -6.65 -25.80
C SER A 91 -5.32 -5.44 -25.80
N CYS A 92 -4.03 -5.67 -25.63
CA CYS A 92 -3.00 -4.63 -25.72
C CYS A 92 -1.67 -5.22 -26.22
N GLU A 93 -0.85 -4.38 -26.83
CA GLU A 93 0.55 -4.73 -27.07
C GLU A 93 1.33 -4.75 -25.75
N HIS A 94 2.45 -5.47 -25.72
CA HIS A 94 3.37 -5.48 -24.60
C HIS A 94 3.83 -4.05 -24.28
N PRO A 95 4.01 -3.67 -23.00
CA PRO A 95 4.48 -2.33 -22.66
C PRO A 95 5.80 -2.02 -23.37
N LYS A 96 5.80 -1.03 -24.27
CA LYS A 96 7.00 -0.59 -24.99
C LYS A 96 7.93 0.26 -24.12
N ASP A 97 7.41 0.85 -23.04
CA ASP A 97 8.12 1.72 -22.12
C ASP A 97 8.05 1.16 -20.69
N GLU A 98 9.20 0.70 -20.18
CA GLU A 98 9.33 0.17 -18.82
C GLU A 98 9.03 1.21 -17.73
N ARG A 99 9.31 2.50 -17.96
CA ARG A 99 9.03 3.56 -16.99
C ARG A 99 7.53 3.74 -16.84
N VAL A 100 6.78 3.73 -17.94
CA VAL A 100 5.31 3.78 -17.92
C VAL A 100 4.76 2.53 -17.24
N ALA A 101 5.26 1.34 -17.60
CA ALA A 101 4.85 0.09 -16.96
C ALA A 101 5.09 0.12 -15.44
N ARG A 102 6.25 0.63 -15.00
CA ARG A 102 6.61 0.75 -13.58
C ARG A 102 5.71 1.75 -12.85
N GLU A 103 5.50 2.94 -13.39
CA GLU A 103 4.62 3.95 -12.80
C GLU A 103 3.15 3.49 -12.73
N CYS A 104 2.69 2.74 -13.74
CA CYS A 104 1.36 2.15 -13.75
C CYS A 104 1.25 0.88 -12.89
N GLY A 105 2.36 0.38 -12.34
CA GLY A 105 2.39 -0.79 -11.45
C GLY A 105 2.19 -2.13 -12.18
N PHE A 106 2.61 -2.22 -13.44
CA PHE A 106 2.53 -3.42 -14.28
C PHE A 106 3.86 -4.17 -14.41
N THR A 107 4.94 -3.70 -13.78
CA THR A 107 6.22 -4.44 -13.69
C THR A 107 6.23 -5.50 -12.59
N SER A 108 5.26 -5.46 -11.68
CA SER A 108 5.11 -6.44 -10.60
C SER A 108 3.65 -6.55 -10.16
N LEU A 109 3.31 -7.60 -9.43
CA LEU A 109 2.02 -7.72 -8.76
C LEU A 109 2.04 -6.96 -7.43
N SER A 110 1.15 -5.97 -7.28
CA SER A 110 0.93 -5.20 -6.06
C SER A 110 -0.47 -5.45 -5.51
N ILE A 111 -0.56 -6.14 -4.38
CA ILE A 111 -1.80 -6.34 -3.65
C ILE A 111 -1.73 -5.50 -2.39
N ARG A 112 -2.68 -4.58 -2.22
CA ARG A 112 -2.72 -3.67 -1.08
C ARG A 112 -4.06 -3.71 -0.39
N VAL A 113 -4.03 -3.87 0.93
CA VAL A 113 -5.22 -3.62 1.74
C VAL A 113 -5.33 -2.12 2.01
N VAL A 114 -6.50 -1.57 1.71
CA VAL A 114 -6.78 -0.13 1.79
C VAL A 114 -8.05 0.11 2.62
N LYS A 115 -8.19 1.32 3.16
CA LYS A 115 -9.41 1.70 3.90
C LYS A 115 -10.62 1.83 2.98
N GLU A 116 -10.42 2.41 1.80
CA GLU A 116 -11.43 2.62 0.76
C GLU A 116 -10.84 2.18 -0.58
N LEU A 117 -11.63 1.50 -1.42
CA LEU A 117 -11.19 1.10 -2.77
C LEU A 117 -10.79 2.29 -3.64
N VAL A 118 -11.48 3.40 -3.42
CA VAL A 118 -11.21 4.70 -4.02
C VAL A 118 -11.34 5.77 -2.95
N THR A 119 -10.26 6.49 -2.65
CA THR A 119 -10.21 7.45 -1.53
C THR A 119 -11.10 8.65 -1.82
N PHE A 120 -12.27 8.71 -1.18
CA PHE A 120 -13.25 9.76 -1.44
C PHE A 120 -13.09 10.96 -0.51
N ARG A 121 -12.56 10.78 0.71
CA ARG A 121 -12.31 11.89 1.64
C ARG A 121 -10.92 11.82 2.24
N SER A 122 -10.33 13.00 2.43
CA SER A 122 -9.01 13.15 3.06
C SER A 122 -9.05 12.97 4.59
N ASN A 123 -10.23 13.11 5.22
CA ASN A 123 -10.41 12.98 6.67
C ASN A 123 -11.22 11.72 7.02
N PRO A 124 -10.63 10.75 7.77
CA PRO A 124 -11.27 9.48 8.10
C PRO A 124 -12.37 9.56 9.18
N LEU A 125 -12.65 10.73 9.77
CA LEU A 125 -13.60 10.89 10.89
C LEU A 125 -15.06 11.10 10.48
N SER A 126 -15.37 11.17 9.18
CA SER A 126 -16.75 11.32 8.69
C SER A 126 -17.16 10.04 7.97
N ASN A 127 -18.36 9.54 8.25
CA ASN A 127 -18.89 8.32 7.64
C ASN A 127 -18.84 8.44 6.11
N SER A 128 -18.19 7.47 5.46
CA SER A 128 -18.20 7.37 4.00
C SER A 128 -19.63 7.15 3.49
N PRO A 129 -19.99 7.68 2.31
CA PRO A 129 -21.31 7.46 1.73
C PRO A 129 -21.63 5.97 1.61
N GLU A 130 -22.84 5.56 1.96
CA GLU A 130 -23.27 4.17 1.80
C GLU A 130 -23.53 3.86 0.33
N ILE A 131 -22.89 2.82 -0.20
CA ILE A 131 -22.98 2.45 -1.62
C ILE A 131 -24.39 1.99 -2.00
N SER A 132 -25.17 1.51 -1.04
CA SER A 132 -26.61 1.23 -1.19
C SER A 132 -27.40 2.46 -1.67
N ASN A 133 -26.90 3.67 -1.42
CA ASN A 133 -27.49 4.93 -1.84
C ASN A 133 -26.89 5.47 -3.15
N ALA A 134 -26.10 4.70 -3.89
CA ALA A 134 -25.56 5.13 -5.18
C ALA A 134 -26.67 5.52 -6.19
N GLY A 135 -26.32 6.37 -7.14
CA GLY A 135 -27.22 6.79 -8.22
C GLY A 135 -27.58 5.64 -9.16
N ARG A 136 -28.67 5.79 -9.91
CA ARG A 136 -29.13 4.76 -10.83
C ARG A 136 -28.14 4.57 -11.99
N HIS A 137 -27.72 3.33 -12.23
CA HIS A 137 -26.91 3.01 -13.40
C HIS A 137 -27.69 3.13 -14.70
N LEU A 138 -27.11 3.81 -15.68
CA LEU A 138 -27.57 3.84 -17.07
C LEU A 138 -26.56 3.08 -17.93
N SER A 139 -27.05 2.17 -18.77
CA SER A 139 -26.23 1.58 -19.84
C SER A 139 -25.70 2.67 -20.79
N ALA A 140 -24.65 2.37 -21.55
CA ALA A 140 -24.11 3.33 -22.52
C ALA A 140 -25.17 3.81 -23.53
N ALA A 141 -26.04 2.92 -24.01
CA ALA A 141 -27.16 3.27 -24.89
C ALA A 141 -28.19 4.19 -24.22
N GLU A 142 -28.59 3.91 -22.97
CA GLU A 142 -29.51 4.77 -22.23
C GLU A 142 -28.89 6.15 -21.96
N PHE A 143 -27.62 6.18 -21.55
CA PHE A 143 -26.89 7.42 -21.31
C PHE A 143 -26.79 8.27 -22.58
N HIS A 144 -26.44 7.63 -23.71
CA HIS A 144 -26.42 8.29 -25.02
C HIS A 144 -27.79 8.85 -25.40
N ARG A 145 -28.86 8.05 -25.21
CA ARG A 145 -30.23 8.46 -25.49
C ARG A 145 -30.65 9.66 -24.65
N VAL A 146 -30.35 9.68 -23.36
CA VAL A 146 -30.65 10.84 -22.51
C VAL A 146 -29.97 12.10 -23.04
N LEU A 147 -28.69 12.01 -23.47
CA LEU A 147 -27.99 13.16 -24.05
C LEU A 147 -28.56 13.61 -25.41
N HIS A 148 -29.08 12.67 -26.18
CA HIS A 148 -29.74 12.92 -27.45
C HIS A 148 -31.13 13.56 -27.27
N ASP A 149 -31.96 13.01 -26.38
CA ASP A 149 -33.35 13.42 -26.16
C ASP A 149 -33.44 14.83 -25.57
N VAL A 150 -32.51 15.19 -24.67
CA VAL A 150 -32.35 16.57 -24.19
C VAL A 150 -32.06 17.52 -25.37
N GLY A 151 -31.44 17.01 -26.44
CA GLY A 151 -31.21 17.72 -27.69
C GLY A 151 -32.37 17.74 -28.68
N ALA A 152 -33.25 16.74 -28.66
CA ALA A 152 -34.36 16.64 -29.61
C ALA A 152 -35.58 17.49 -29.19
N SER A 153 -35.78 17.73 -27.90
CA SER A 153 -36.82 18.66 -27.37
C SER A 153 -36.55 20.15 -27.67
N LEU A 154 -35.55 20.46 -28.51
CA LEU A 154 -35.03 21.81 -28.76
C LEU A 154 -35.74 22.62 -29.86
N ASP A 155 -36.69 22.03 -30.59
CA ASP A 155 -37.50 22.77 -31.57
C ASP A 155 -38.68 23.53 -30.92
N SER A 156 -38.79 23.50 -29.59
CA SER A 156 -39.77 24.26 -28.80
C SER A 156 -39.06 25.22 -27.84
N GLU A 157 -39.47 26.49 -27.81
CA GLU A 157 -38.88 27.62 -27.06
C GLU A 157 -38.86 27.50 -25.51
N ASP A 158 -39.03 26.30 -24.94
CA ASP A 158 -39.07 26.14 -23.49
C ASP A 158 -37.66 25.94 -22.90
N SER A 159 -36.98 27.07 -22.67
CA SER A 159 -35.62 27.17 -22.10
C SER A 159 -35.50 26.60 -20.67
N LEU A 160 -36.60 26.26 -20.00
CA LEU A 160 -36.61 25.73 -18.63
C LEU A 160 -36.15 24.26 -18.54
N LEU A 161 -36.37 23.45 -19.58
CA LEU A 161 -35.93 22.04 -19.61
C LEU A 161 -34.42 21.89 -19.82
N LYS A 162 -33.77 22.82 -20.54
CA LYS A 162 -32.31 22.84 -20.77
C LYS A 162 -31.51 22.90 -19.47
N ASN A 163 -32.05 23.52 -18.43
CA ASN A 163 -31.37 23.69 -17.14
C ASN A 163 -31.56 22.52 -16.18
N GLN A 164 -32.33 21.49 -16.55
CA GLN A 164 -32.60 20.36 -15.67
C GLN A 164 -31.55 19.25 -15.76
N VAL A 165 -30.78 19.13 -16.84
CA VAL A 165 -29.79 18.05 -16.98
C VAL A 165 -28.37 18.60 -16.92
N VAL A 166 -27.55 18.03 -16.04
CA VAL A 166 -26.13 18.37 -15.92
C VAL A 166 -25.27 17.11 -16.02
N LEU A 167 -24.17 17.23 -16.75
CA LEU A 167 -23.12 16.22 -16.78
C LEU A 167 -22.07 16.57 -15.73
N LEU A 168 -21.62 15.60 -14.93
CA LEU A 168 -20.57 15.80 -13.93
C LEU A 168 -19.41 14.84 -14.19
N ASP A 169 -18.25 15.40 -14.57
CA ASP A 169 -17.02 14.63 -14.72
C ASP A 169 -16.41 14.36 -13.34
N ALA A 170 -16.47 13.12 -12.86
CA ALA A 170 -15.93 12.75 -11.55
C ALA A 170 -14.42 12.44 -11.60
N ARG A 171 -13.72 12.86 -12.66
CA ARG A 171 -12.30 12.56 -12.89
C ARG A 171 -11.38 13.73 -12.50
N ASN A 172 -10.09 13.44 -12.43
CA ASN A 172 -9.08 14.46 -12.22
C ASN A 172 -8.86 15.25 -13.52
N VAL A 173 -8.43 16.51 -13.39
CA VAL A 173 -8.24 17.42 -14.52
C VAL A 173 -7.33 16.86 -15.63
N TYR A 174 -6.30 16.10 -15.29
CA TYR A 174 -5.40 15.52 -16.29
C TYR A 174 -6.09 14.47 -17.19
N GLU A 175 -7.15 13.82 -16.68
CA GLU A 175 -7.97 12.88 -17.43
C GLU A 175 -8.97 13.63 -18.32
N THR A 176 -9.61 14.67 -17.78
CA THR A 176 -10.56 15.53 -18.51
C THR A 176 -9.90 16.30 -19.65
N ARG A 177 -8.64 16.69 -19.48
CA ARG A 177 -7.85 17.46 -20.45
C ARG A 177 -7.70 16.79 -21.81
N ILE A 178 -7.65 15.46 -21.85
CA ILE A 178 -7.43 14.70 -23.10
C ILE A 178 -8.70 14.10 -23.68
N GLY A 179 -9.80 14.06 -22.92
CA GLY A 179 -11.08 13.59 -23.42
C GLY A 179 -12.20 13.83 -22.44
N LYS A 180 -13.38 14.22 -22.92
CA LYS A 180 -14.57 14.51 -22.09
C LYS A 180 -15.85 14.43 -22.90
N PHE A 181 -16.98 14.28 -22.21
CA PHE A 181 -18.29 14.42 -22.86
C PHE A 181 -18.54 15.86 -23.26
N GLN A 182 -18.88 16.05 -24.54
CA GLN A 182 -19.29 17.31 -25.12
C GLN A 182 -20.65 17.13 -25.77
N THR A 183 -21.62 17.93 -25.32
CA THR A 183 -22.95 17.99 -25.90
C THR A 183 -23.41 19.45 -25.90
N PRO A 184 -24.05 19.93 -26.97
CA PRO A 184 -24.64 21.27 -26.97
C PRO A 184 -25.86 21.39 -26.04
N ASN A 185 -26.38 20.26 -25.55
CA ASN A 185 -27.72 20.19 -24.96
C ASN A 185 -27.73 20.10 -23.43
N ALA A 186 -26.58 19.80 -22.81
CA ALA A 186 -26.44 19.73 -21.36
C ALA A 186 -25.15 20.42 -20.92
N LYS A 187 -25.18 21.09 -19.77
CA LYS A 187 -23.99 21.69 -19.19
C LYS A 187 -23.10 20.60 -18.60
N THR A 188 -21.89 20.45 -19.13
CA THR A 188 -20.83 19.65 -18.50
C THR A 188 -20.14 20.46 -17.42
N LEU A 189 -20.22 19.97 -16.18
CA LEU A 189 -19.52 20.47 -15.01
C LEU A 189 -18.18 19.72 -14.90
N ASP A 190 -17.09 20.46 -15.01
CA ASP A 190 -15.73 20.00 -14.77
C ASP A 190 -15.26 20.55 -13.42
N PRO A 191 -15.13 19.69 -12.38
CA PRO A 191 -14.66 20.12 -11.07
C PRO A 191 -13.22 20.64 -11.02
N GLU A 192 -12.43 20.45 -12.07
CA GLU A 192 -11.00 20.80 -12.12
C GLU A 192 -10.19 20.24 -10.93
N ILE A 193 -10.58 19.07 -10.40
CA ILE A 193 -9.93 18.46 -9.22
C ILE A 193 -8.58 17.82 -9.56
N ARG A 194 -7.64 17.87 -8.61
CA ARG A 194 -6.30 17.24 -8.76
C ARG A 194 -6.32 15.77 -8.39
N GLN A 195 -7.10 15.47 -7.35
CA GLN A 195 -7.29 14.14 -6.79
C GLN A 195 -8.77 13.96 -6.48
N TYR A 196 -9.22 12.71 -6.54
CA TYR A 196 -10.63 12.37 -6.36
C TYR A 196 -11.19 12.77 -4.98
N SER A 197 -10.33 12.81 -3.95
CA SER A 197 -10.71 13.24 -2.60
C SER A 197 -11.04 14.73 -2.48
N ASP A 198 -10.81 15.54 -3.51
CA ASP A 198 -11.21 16.95 -3.58
C ASP A 198 -12.66 17.11 -4.09
N LEU A 199 -13.24 16.08 -4.72
CA LEU A 199 -14.59 16.12 -5.30
C LEU A 199 -15.71 16.41 -4.28
N PRO A 200 -15.73 15.84 -3.06
CA PRO A 200 -16.79 16.15 -2.09
C PRO A 200 -16.85 17.64 -1.75
N LEU A 201 -15.69 18.26 -1.54
CA LEU A 201 -15.61 19.70 -1.25
C LEU A 201 -16.16 20.52 -2.40
N TRP A 202 -15.78 20.17 -3.65
CA TRP A 202 -16.32 20.83 -4.83
C TRP A 202 -17.84 20.67 -4.93
N ILE A 203 -18.38 19.46 -4.67
CA ILE A 203 -19.82 19.20 -4.66
C ILE A 203 -20.52 20.07 -3.60
N ASP A 204 -19.91 20.23 -2.41
CA ASP A 204 -20.46 21.05 -1.34
C ASP A 204 -20.55 22.53 -1.77
N GLU A 205 -19.45 23.08 -2.27
CA GLU A 205 -19.33 24.48 -2.73
C GLU A 205 -20.24 24.79 -3.93
N HIS A 206 -20.56 23.79 -4.75
CA HIS A 206 -21.34 23.95 -5.99
C HIS A 206 -22.72 23.28 -5.91
N SER A 207 -23.23 23.06 -4.69
CA SER A 207 -24.52 22.39 -4.44
C SER A 207 -25.68 23.01 -5.23
N GLU A 208 -25.70 24.33 -5.39
CA GLU A 208 -26.74 25.04 -6.16
C GLU A 208 -26.71 24.74 -7.67
N GLN A 209 -25.57 24.31 -8.21
CA GLN A 209 -25.49 23.89 -9.62
C GLN A 209 -26.08 22.50 -9.84
N LEU A 210 -26.32 21.74 -8.76
CA LEU A 210 -26.72 20.34 -8.77
C LEU A 210 -28.16 20.16 -8.23
N ARG A 211 -28.57 20.96 -7.23
CA ARG A 211 -29.89 20.87 -6.60
C ARG A 211 -31.01 21.07 -7.62
N GLY A 212 -32.02 20.20 -7.56
CA GLY A 212 -33.21 20.23 -8.43
C GLY A 212 -32.96 19.73 -9.85
N LYS A 213 -31.76 19.21 -10.15
CA LYS A 213 -31.38 18.76 -11.49
C LYS A 213 -31.23 17.25 -11.56
N SER A 214 -31.35 16.73 -12.77
CA SER A 214 -30.92 15.39 -13.17
C SER A 214 -29.42 15.38 -13.44
N ILE A 215 -28.67 14.72 -12.57
CA ILE A 215 -27.20 14.71 -12.59
C ILE A 215 -26.73 13.42 -13.25
N LEU A 216 -26.12 13.52 -14.42
CA LEU A 216 -25.48 12.40 -15.12
C LEU A 216 -23.98 12.40 -14.82
N MET A 217 -23.51 11.39 -14.11
CA MET A 217 -22.12 11.25 -13.72
C MET A 217 -21.38 10.24 -14.58
N TYR A 218 -20.11 10.51 -14.84
CA TYR A 218 -19.23 9.55 -15.49
C TYR A 218 -17.80 9.63 -14.95
N CYS A 219 -17.08 8.53 -15.11
CA CYS A 219 -15.64 8.45 -14.92
C CYS A 219 -15.07 7.35 -15.84
N THR A 220 -13.77 7.06 -15.76
CA THR A 220 -13.10 6.09 -16.65
C THR A 220 -13.78 4.72 -16.68
N GLY A 221 -14.03 4.11 -15.51
CA GLY A 221 -14.48 2.72 -15.40
C GLY A 221 -15.66 2.47 -14.46
N GLY A 222 -16.26 3.51 -13.88
CA GLY A 222 -17.47 3.45 -13.03
C GLY A 222 -17.24 3.68 -11.53
N ILE A 223 -16.18 3.11 -10.95
CA ILE A 223 -16.01 3.04 -9.47
C ILE A 223 -16.12 4.37 -8.71
N ARG A 224 -15.64 5.49 -9.29
CA ARG A 224 -15.74 6.82 -8.66
C ARG A 224 -17.18 7.31 -8.60
N CYS A 225 -17.98 7.02 -9.62
CA CYS A 225 -19.37 7.44 -9.65
C CYS A 225 -20.19 6.76 -8.55
N GLU A 226 -19.84 5.55 -8.10
CA GLU A 226 -20.55 4.86 -7.02
C GLU A 226 -20.54 5.69 -5.73
N MET A 227 -19.35 6.11 -5.30
CA MET A 227 -19.17 6.92 -4.08
C MET A 227 -19.69 8.35 -4.26
N ALA A 228 -19.38 8.99 -5.39
CA ALA A 228 -19.76 10.38 -5.63
C ALA A 228 -21.29 10.54 -5.78
N SER A 229 -21.96 9.63 -6.47
CA SER A 229 -23.42 9.67 -6.62
C SER A 229 -24.14 9.40 -5.30
N SER A 230 -23.65 8.44 -4.50
CA SER A 230 -24.15 8.20 -3.15
C SER A 230 -24.00 9.44 -2.27
N TYR A 231 -22.85 10.12 -2.36
CA TYR A 231 -22.62 11.36 -1.63
C TYR A 231 -23.61 12.46 -2.00
N ILE A 232 -23.83 12.69 -3.30
CA ILE A 232 -24.80 13.68 -3.76
C ILE A 232 -26.19 13.35 -3.23
N ARG A 233 -26.65 12.11 -3.37
CA ARG A 233 -27.97 11.67 -2.86
C ARG A 233 -28.09 11.80 -1.34
N SER A 234 -26.99 11.66 -0.59
CA SER A 234 -26.98 11.81 0.87
C SER A 234 -27.30 13.24 1.34
N LYS A 235 -27.24 14.24 0.45
CA LYS A 235 -27.60 15.63 0.75
C LYS A 235 -29.12 15.86 0.92
N GLY A 236 -29.95 14.88 0.58
CA GLY A 236 -31.40 14.94 0.80
C GLY A 236 -32.15 15.68 -0.30
N GLU A 237 -33.13 16.47 0.10
CA GLU A 237 -34.14 17.04 -0.81
C GLU A 237 -33.52 17.85 -1.97
N GLY A 238 -33.92 17.50 -3.19
CA GLY A 238 -33.43 18.10 -4.42
C GLY A 238 -32.17 17.45 -5.00
N PHE A 239 -31.66 16.36 -4.42
CA PHE A 239 -30.51 15.60 -4.91
C PHE A 239 -30.82 14.13 -5.24
N GLU A 240 -32.09 13.81 -5.47
CA GLU A 240 -32.56 12.43 -5.69
C GLU A 240 -32.21 11.91 -7.08
N ASN A 241 -32.25 12.79 -8.09
CA ASN A 241 -32.12 12.46 -9.50
C ASN A 241 -30.66 12.34 -9.95
N VAL A 242 -29.95 11.34 -9.41
CA VAL A 242 -28.55 11.07 -9.79
C VAL A 242 -28.45 9.78 -10.59
N PHE A 243 -27.83 9.88 -11.76
CA PHE A 243 -27.60 8.80 -12.70
C PHE A 243 -26.11 8.66 -12.97
N GLN A 244 -25.65 7.43 -13.23
CA GLN A 244 -24.24 7.16 -13.50
C GLN A 244 -24.06 6.20 -14.67
N LEU A 245 -23.05 6.46 -15.50
CA LEU A 245 -22.71 5.63 -16.65
C LEU A 245 -22.16 4.27 -16.20
N PHE A 246 -22.93 3.21 -16.43
CA PHE A 246 -22.54 1.83 -16.11
C PHE A 246 -21.27 1.43 -16.86
N GLY A 247 -20.26 0.98 -16.12
CA GLY A 247 -18.95 0.63 -16.67
C GLY A 247 -18.11 1.82 -17.17
N GLY A 248 -18.58 3.06 -16.97
CA GLY A 248 -17.86 4.29 -17.29
C GLY A 248 -17.63 4.53 -18.78
N ILE A 249 -16.72 5.47 -19.08
CA ILE A 249 -16.34 5.85 -20.45
C ILE A 249 -15.86 4.63 -21.25
N GLN A 250 -15.20 3.67 -20.58
CA GLN A 250 -14.74 2.43 -21.22
C GLN A 250 -15.88 1.68 -21.94
N ARG A 251 -16.98 1.37 -21.24
CA ARG A 251 -18.12 0.68 -21.86
C ARG A 251 -18.84 1.55 -22.89
N TYR A 252 -18.82 2.87 -22.71
CA TYR A 252 -19.39 3.79 -23.69
C TYR A 252 -18.64 3.78 -25.01
N LEU A 253 -17.31 3.84 -25.00
CA LEU A 253 -16.48 3.80 -26.21
C LEU A 253 -16.48 2.43 -26.88
N GLU A 254 -16.68 1.34 -26.12
CA GLU A 254 -16.90 0.01 -26.72
C GLU A 254 -18.21 -0.05 -27.52
N GLN A 255 -19.25 0.65 -27.07
CA GLN A 255 -20.54 0.70 -27.77
C GLN A 255 -20.60 1.77 -28.87
N PHE A 256 -19.89 2.88 -28.69
CA PHE A 256 -19.80 4.01 -29.62
C PHE A 256 -18.32 4.26 -29.99
N PRO A 257 -17.74 3.44 -30.89
CA PRO A 257 -16.32 3.50 -31.24
C PRO A 257 -15.91 4.76 -32.01
N ASP A 258 -16.89 5.47 -32.61
CA ASP A 258 -16.75 6.80 -33.19
C ASP A 258 -16.70 7.92 -32.13
N GLY A 259 -16.82 7.55 -30.85
CA GLY A 259 -16.80 8.44 -29.70
C GLY A 259 -18.16 8.98 -29.29
N GLY A 260 -19.19 8.95 -30.16
CA GLY A 260 -20.48 9.56 -29.87
C GLY A 260 -20.35 10.99 -29.31
N TYR A 261 -20.89 11.21 -28.10
CA TYR A 261 -20.76 12.47 -27.35
C TYR A 261 -19.44 12.61 -26.57
N PHE A 262 -18.63 11.55 -26.45
CA PHE A 262 -17.30 11.62 -25.85
C PHE A 262 -16.27 12.02 -26.91
N LYS A 263 -15.56 13.12 -26.68
CA LYS A 263 -14.53 13.63 -27.61
C LYS A 263 -13.14 13.44 -27.01
N GLY A 264 -12.16 13.09 -27.85
CA GLY A 264 -10.78 12.85 -27.47
C GLY A 264 -10.51 11.44 -26.94
N LYS A 265 -9.56 11.34 -26.00
CA LYS A 265 -9.07 10.07 -25.44
C LYS A 265 -9.48 9.88 -23.98
N ASN A 266 -9.83 8.65 -23.62
CA ASN A 266 -10.08 8.23 -22.25
C ASN A 266 -8.77 7.83 -21.57
N PHE A 267 -8.34 8.60 -20.58
CA PHE A 267 -7.17 8.24 -19.76
C PHE A 267 -7.41 6.92 -19.00
N VAL A 268 -6.44 5.99 -19.09
CA VAL A 268 -6.48 4.70 -18.39
C VAL A 268 -5.26 4.53 -17.50
N PHE A 269 -5.44 3.80 -16.40
CA PHE A 269 -4.42 3.65 -15.35
C PHE A 269 -3.52 2.42 -15.58
N ASP A 270 -3.22 2.12 -16.83
CA ASP A 270 -2.36 1.02 -17.27
C ASP A 270 -1.34 1.50 -18.30
N HIS A 271 -0.53 0.59 -18.85
CA HIS A 271 0.56 0.95 -19.76
C HIS A 271 0.09 1.57 -21.07
N ARG A 272 -1.19 1.45 -21.43
CA ARG A 272 -1.75 2.10 -22.63
C ARG A 272 -1.89 3.61 -22.46
N ILE A 273 -1.89 4.13 -21.22
CA ILE A 273 -2.02 5.55 -20.83
C ILE A 273 -3.38 6.17 -21.19
N SER A 274 -3.86 5.98 -22.41
CA SER A 274 -5.16 6.42 -22.86
C SER A 274 -5.68 5.52 -23.99
N VAL A 275 -7.00 5.42 -24.12
CA VAL A 275 -7.68 4.74 -25.23
C VAL A 275 -8.61 5.75 -25.90
N GLY A 276 -8.52 5.88 -27.22
CA GLY A 276 -9.17 6.95 -27.98
C GLY A 276 -10.38 6.50 -28.78
N SER A 277 -11.25 7.46 -29.09
CA SER A 277 -12.18 7.35 -30.22
C SER A 277 -11.41 7.25 -31.54
N LEU A 278 -12.02 6.62 -32.55
CA LEU A 278 -11.51 6.60 -33.92
C LEU A 278 -11.55 7.98 -34.61
N ASP A 279 -12.20 8.98 -34.02
CA ASP A 279 -12.40 10.31 -34.61
C ASP A 279 -11.13 11.18 -34.71
N GLY A 280 -10.03 10.77 -34.07
CA GLY A 280 -8.72 11.43 -34.14
C GLY A 280 -8.67 12.84 -33.53
N ASN A 281 -9.73 13.28 -32.84
CA ASN A 281 -9.83 14.64 -32.33
C ASN A 281 -8.94 14.85 -31.09
N VAL A 282 -7.87 15.63 -31.24
CA VAL A 282 -6.96 15.98 -30.14
C VAL A 282 -7.52 17.17 -29.36
N LEU A 283 -8.09 16.91 -28.18
CA LEU A 283 -8.60 17.95 -27.29
C LEU A 283 -7.54 18.61 -26.42
N GLY A 284 -6.47 17.87 -26.10
CA GLY A 284 -5.39 18.35 -25.25
C GLY A 284 -4.51 19.37 -25.97
N SER A 285 -3.78 20.16 -25.20
CA SER A 285 -2.76 21.07 -25.71
C SER A 285 -1.49 20.99 -24.88
N CYS A 286 -0.36 21.22 -25.53
CA CYS A 286 0.94 21.33 -24.89
C CYS A 286 0.94 22.54 -23.93
N LEU A 287 1.35 22.30 -22.69
CA LEU A 287 1.45 23.31 -21.63
C LEU A 287 2.35 24.48 -22.03
N MET A 288 3.39 24.24 -22.84
CA MET A 288 4.44 25.22 -23.13
C MET A 288 4.14 26.04 -24.38
N CYS A 289 3.70 25.41 -25.48
CA CYS A 289 3.52 26.09 -26.76
C CYS A 289 2.06 26.14 -27.25
N GLY A 290 1.13 25.50 -26.55
CA GLY A 290 -0.30 25.49 -26.89
C GLY A 290 -0.68 24.62 -28.09
N SER A 291 0.27 23.96 -28.76
CA SER A 291 -0.03 23.04 -29.87
C SER A 291 -0.89 21.86 -29.42
N SER A 292 -1.76 21.36 -30.30
CA SER A 292 -2.59 20.18 -30.03
C SER A 292 -1.72 18.98 -29.66
N PHE A 293 -1.94 18.44 -28.46
CA PHE A 293 -1.16 17.32 -27.93
C PHE A 293 -1.93 16.66 -26.79
N ASP A 294 -2.03 15.33 -26.76
CA ASP A 294 -2.82 14.58 -25.78
C ASP A 294 -2.13 13.31 -25.25
N ASP A 295 -0.82 13.18 -25.48
CA ASP A 295 -0.03 12.03 -25.07
C ASP A 295 0.71 12.29 -23.74
N TYR A 296 0.52 11.40 -22.76
CA TYR A 296 1.22 11.45 -21.47
C TYR A 296 2.41 10.46 -21.37
N SER A 297 2.86 9.84 -22.47
CA SER A 297 3.95 8.86 -22.46
C SER A 297 5.25 9.40 -21.87
N SER A 298 5.54 10.68 -22.04
CA SER A 298 6.71 11.35 -21.41
C SER A 298 6.61 11.48 -19.89
N ARG A 299 5.41 11.29 -19.31
CA ARG A 299 5.12 11.41 -17.88
C ARG A 299 5.62 12.72 -17.28
N CYS A 300 5.55 13.82 -18.03
CA CYS A 300 5.87 15.16 -17.54
C CYS A 300 4.93 15.53 -16.39
N ARG A 301 5.49 16.18 -15.36
CA ARG A 301 4.78 16.49 -14.13
C ARG A 301 4.97 17.94 -13.75
N CYS A 302 3.95 18.51 -13.13
CA CYS A 302 4.05 19.83 -12.55
C CYS A 302 5.09 19.86 -11.41
N THR A 303 5.94 20.89 -11.38
CA THR A 303 6.98 21.08 -10.36
C THR A 303 6.38 21.21 -8.95
N HIS A 304 5.24 21.91 -8.80
CA HIS A 304 4.64 22.16 -7.48
C HIS A 304 3.78 20.99 -6.95
N CYS A 305 2.87 20.48 -7.77
CA CYS A 305 1.86 19.52 -7.33
C CYS A 305 2.07 18.09 -7.85
N ARG A 306 3.08 17.87 -8.71
CA ARG A 306 3.42 16.57 -9.33
C ARG A 306 2.32 15.95 -10.22
N MET A 307 1.24 16.67 -10.48
CA MET A 307 0.17 16.28 -11.42
C MET A 307 0.71 16.15 -12.84
N LEU A 308 0.20 15.19 -13.61
CA LEU A 308 0.56 15.00 -15.02
C LEU A 308 0.17 16.23 -15.86
N VAL A 309 1.10 16.64 -16.72
CA VAL A 309 0.94 17.75 -17.67
C VAL A 309 1.34 17.30 -19.07
N LEU A 310 0.70 17.91 -20.08
CA LEU A 310 0.96 17.63 -21.48
C LEU A 310 2.11 18.48 -21.98
N VAL A 311 3.18 17.86 -22.46
CA VAL A 311 4.33 18.55 -23.06
C VAL A 311 4.69 17.82 -24.34
N CYS A 312 4.51 18.48 -25.49
CA CYS A 312 4.81 17.89 -26.79
C CYS A 312 6.30 17.56 -26.92
N SER A 313 6.64 16.64 -27.83
CA SER A 313 8.02 16.20 -28.09
C SER A 313 8.99 17.37 -28.29
N ASP A 314 8.55 18.43 -28.96
CA ASP A 314 9.40 19.59 -29.25
C ASP A 314 9.69 20.47 -28.03
N CYS A 315 8.86 20.40 -26.98
CA CYS A 315 9.03 21.17 -25.76
C CYS A 315 9.69 20.36 -24.62
N GLN A 316 9.74 19.04 -24.74
CA GLN A 316 10.43 18.17 -23.79
C GLN A 316 11.94 18.50 -23.77
N GLY A 317 12.54 18.57 -22.58
CA GLY A 317 13.98 18.82 -22.40
C GLY A 317 14.44 20.27 -22.66
N LYS A 318 13.63 21.13 -23.29
CA LYS A 318 13.97 22.55 -23.52
C LYS A 318 13.70 23.45 -22.31
N PHE A 319 12.81 23.03 -21.43
CA PHE A 319 12.38 23.77 -20.24
C PHE A 319 12.51 22.83 -19.05
N SER A 320 13.74 22.61 -18.56
CA SER A 320 14.02 21.52 -17.61
C SER A 320 13.43 21.72 -16.21
N ASP A 321 13.06 22.94 -15.79
CA ASP A 321 12.77 23.19 -14.37
C ASP A 321 11.48 23.94 -13.99
N GLU A 322 10.57 24.30 -14.91
CA GLU A 322 9.32 24.99 -14.51
C GLU A 322 8.07 24.55 -15.30
N TYR A 323 7.74 23.25 -15.28
CA TYR A 323 6.38 22.85 -15.67
C TYR A 323 5.40 23.22 -14.55
N ILE A 324 4.67 24.32 -14.70
CA ILE A 324 3.63 24.75 -13.75
C ILE A 324 2.27 24.49 -14.38
N CYS A 325 1.46 23.59 -13.80
CA CYS A 325 0.12 23.29 -14.31
C CYS A 325 -0.84 24.48 -14.18
N GLU A 326 -1.91 24.46 -14.95
CA GLU A 326 -2.95 25.49 -15.00
C GLU A 326 -3.53 25.82 -13.62
N LEU A 327 -3.70 24.80 -12.77
CA LEU A 327 -4.25 24.99 -11.43
C LEU A 327 -3.25 25.61 -10.44
N CYS A 328 -1.93 25.42 -10.65
CA CYS A 328 -0.90 26.08 -9.84
C CYS A 328 -0.72 27.53 -10.29
N GLN A 329 -0.69 27.76 -11.61
CA GLN A 329 -0.62 29.11 -12.19
C GLN A 329 -1.79 30.01 -11.73
N LYS A 330 -3.02 29.46 -11.66
CA LYS A 330 -4.20 30.18 -11.14
C LYS A 330 -4.03 30.61 -9.67
N LYS A 331 -3.34 29.81 -8.84
CA LYS A 331 -3.10 30.12 -7.42
C LYS A 331 -1.99 31.18 -7.23
N ASP A 332 -0.93 31.12 -8.02
CA ASP A 332 0.19 32.08 -7.92
C ASP A 332 -0.20 33.51 -8.29
N LYS A 333 -1.20 33.70 -9.17
CA LYS A 333 -1.76 35.02 -9.48
C LYS A 333 -2.61 35.62 -8.34
N GLY A 334 -2.88 34.87 -7.26
CA GLY A 334 -3.77 35.27 -6.16
C GLY A 334 -3.09 35.59 -4.82
N SER A 335 -1.82 35.23 -4.60
CA SER A 335 -1.01 35.67 -3.46
C SER A 335 0.33 34.95 -3.53
N TRP A 336 1.43 35.69 -3.70
CA TRP A 336 2.77 35.38 -3.18
C TRP A 336 3.63 36.64 -3.34
N THR A 337 3.71 37.47 -2.30
CA THR A 337 4.81 38.43 -2.15
C THR A 337 6.07 37.62 -1.82
N LYS A 338 6.98 37.51 -2.79
CA LYS A 338 8.29 36.85 -2.62
C LYS A 338 9.10 37.53 -1.51
N PRO A 339 9.72 36.80 -0.58
CA PRO A 339 10.96 37.26 0.04
C PRO A 339 12.07 37.12 -1.00
N SER A 340 12.68 38.26 -1.35
CA SER A 340 13.85 38.33 -2.23
C SER A 340 15.05 37.64 -1.60
N SER A 341 15.57 36.60 -2.23
CA SER A 341 16.91 36.05 -1.95
C SER A 341 17.95 36.75 -2.84
N LYS A 342 18.90 37.46 -2.22
CA LYS A 342 20.24 37.67 -2.78
C LYS A 342 21.29 37.42 -1.69
N ASP A 343 22.15 36.46 -2.02
CA ASP A 343 23.59 36.37 -1.75
C ASP A 343 24.14 36.19 -0.31
N SER A 344 24.27 34.92 0.07
CA SER A 344 25.52 34.19 0.45
C SER A 344 26.35 34.61 1.71
N PRO A 345 27.39 33.85 2.13
CA PRO A 345 27.36 33.08 3.37
C PRO A 345 28.43 33.53 4.38
N PHE A 346 28.16 33.50 5.69
CA PHE A 346 29.23 33.60 6.68
C PHE A 346 28.96 32.80 7.97
N GLN A 347 29.98 32.02 8.35
CA GLN A 347 30.18 31.39 9.64
C GLN A 347 30.04 32.41 10.78
N LEU A 348 29.64 31.96 11.97
CA LEU A 348 30.04 32.66 13.18
C LEU A 348 30.29 31.70 14.35
N GLU A 349 31.51 31.83 14.87
CA GLU A 349 32.05 31.25 16.09
C GLU A 349 31.45 31.86 17.37
N LEU A 350 31.79 31.23 18.49
CA LEU A 350 31.34 31.46 19.86
C LEU A 350 31.82 32.79 20.51
N SER A 351 30.89 33.41 21.26
CA SER A 351 31.02 34.09 22.59
C SER A 351 31.85 35.40 22.70
N PRO A 352 31.79 36.21 23.81
CA PRO A 352 31.10 36.09 25.11
C PRO A 352 30.40 37.37 25.69
N ASP A 353 29.74 37.18 26.84
CA ASP A 353 29.46 38.08 27.99
C ASP A 353 28.95 39.52 27.84
N SER A 354 27.85 39.87 28.54
CA SER A 354 27.94 40.43 29.92
C SER A 354 26.59 40.94 30.46
N SER A 355 26.33 40.65 31.76
CA SER A 355 25.58 41.46 32.76
C SER A 355 24.09 41.79 32.51
N GLU A 356 23.15 41.70 33.45
CA GLU A 356 23.21 41.60 34.91
C GLU A 356 21.81 41.21 35.45
N ALA A 357 21.81 40.64 36.66
CA ALA A 357 20.67 40.05 37.36
C ALA A 357 19.84 41.09 38.13
N ILE A 358 18.54 40.78 38.37
CA ILE A 358 17.82 41.18 39.59
C ILE A 358 16.87 40.04 40.00
N GLU A 359 17.14 39.44 41.17
CA GLU A 359 16.22 38.62 41.97
C GLU A 359 15.38 39.51 42.88
N ILE A 360 14.08 39.23 43.09
CA ILE A 360 13.38 39.42 44.39
C ILE A 360 12.29 38.36 44.58
N GLU A 361 12.25 37.81 45.79
CA GLU A 361 11.39 36.75 46.33
C GLU A 361 9.91 37.11 46.61
N LYS A 362 9.09 36.05 46.57
CA LYS A 362 8.01 35.60 47.49
C LYS A 362 6.84 36.51 47.93
N THR A 363 5.66 35.89 47.73
CA THR A 363 4.55 35.61 48.68
C THR A 363 3.22 36.38 48.64
N THR A 364 2.17 35.55 48.49
CA THR A 364 0.83 35.52 49.12
C THR A 364 -0.36 36.32 48.58
N SER A 365 -1.35 35.52 48.13
CA SER A 365 -2.77 35.50 48.55
C SER A 365 -3.86 35.72 47.48
N ALA A 366 -4.58 34.61 47.25
CA ALA A 366 -6.03 34.42 47.14
C ALA A 366 -6.90 35.18 46.11
N GLY A 367 -7.57 34.38 45.24
CA GLY A 367 -9.04 34.46 45.16
C GLY A 367 -9.68 34.40 43.76
N HIS A 368 -10.33 33.25 43.50
CA HIS A 368 -11.55 33.05 42.67
C HIS A 368 -11.43 32.95 41.14
N ALA A 369 -11.52 31.71 40.64
CA ALA A 369 -12.12 31.39 39.34
C ALA A 369 -12.93 30.08 39.44
N ALA A 370 -14.12 30.07 38.83
CA ALA A 370 -15.01 28.93 38.62
C ALA A 370 -15.30 28.83 37.09
N PRO A 371 -15.87 27.73 36.56
CA PRO A 371 -15.12 26.75 35.78
C PRO A 371 -15.57 26.67 34.31
N VAL A 372 -14.70 26.13 33.44
CA VAL A 372 -15.05 25.67 32.08
C VAL A 372 -14.83 24.16 32.00
N SER A 373 -15.84 23.50 31.43
CA SER A 373 -16.14 22.07 31.44
C SER A 373 -15.08 21.13 30.89
N GLU A 374 -14.82 20.05 31.63
CA GLU A 374 -14.00 18.90 31.29
C GLU A 374 -14.68 17.94 30.29
N LEU A 375 -13.92 17.47 29.31
CA LEU A 375 -14.11 16.18 28.63
C LEU A 375 -13.32 15.10 29.38
N PRO A 376 -13.82 13.87 29.56
CA PRO A 376 -13.27 12.94 30.53
C PRO A 376 -11.98 12.28 30.01
N ARG A 377 -10.83 12.74 30.51
CA ARG A 377 -9.62 11.91 30.62
C ARG A 377 -9.45 11.54 32.09
N SER A 378 -10.03 10.42 32.50
CA SER A 378 -9.61 9.77 33.74
C SER A 378 -8.20 9.19 33.54
N TYR A 379 -7.18 9.99 33.84
CA TYR A 379 -5.85 9.45 34.10
C TYR A 379 -5.90 8.74 35.45
N ASP A 380 -6.14 7.44 35.41
CA ASP A 380 -5.93 6.57 36.56
C ASP A 380 -4.42 6.46 36.79
N CYS A 381 -3.91 7.26 37.72
CA CYS A 381 -2.50 7.30 38.10
C CYS A 381 -2.17 6.10 39.00
N LYS A 382 -2.23 4.88 38.46
CA LYS A 382 -1.76 3.65 39.10
C LYS A 382 -1.19 2.67 38.05
N ASN A 383 0.14 2.74 37.90
CA ASN A 383 1.05 1.95 37.04
C ASN A 383 1.34 2.52 35.63
N PRO A 384 2.63 2.78 35.30
CA PRO A 384 3.02 3.12 33.93
C PRO A 384 2.73 1.95 32.98
N ARG A 385 2.23 2.25 31.78
CA ARG A 385 1.97 1.28 30.70
C ARG A 385 3.25 0.51 30.38
N LYS A 386 3.19 -0.82 30.32
CA LYS A 386 4.30 -1.65 29.84
C LYS A 386 4.14 -1.92 28.35
N LEU A 387 5.24 -1.88 27.61
CA LEU A 387 5.29 -2.29 26.21
C LEU A 387 5.11 -3.81 26.12
N ARG A 388 4.14 -4.26 25.32
CA ARG A 388 3.94 -5.69 25.04
C ARG A 388 4.77 -6.09 23.83
N ILE A 389 5.74 -7.00 24.03
CA ILE A 389 6.66 -7.43 22.99
C ILE A 389 6.44 -8.91 22.66
N LEU A 390 6.13 -9.21 21.40
CA LEU A 390 6.02 -10.58 20.88
C LEU A 390 7.42 -11.17 20.64
N CYS A 391 7.72 -12.34 21.21
CA CYS A 391 9.05 -12.95 21.21
C CYS A 391 9.11 -14.22 20.34
N LEU A 392 9.94 -14.20 19.30
CA LEU A 392 10.22 -15.32 18.41
C LEU A 392 11.57 -15.97 18.73
N HIS A 393 11.54 -17.27 19.06
CA HIS A 393 12.73 -18.04 19.45
C HIS A 393 13.62 -18.45 18.25
N GLY A 394 14.85 -18.89 18.50
CA GLY A 394 15.76 -19.39 17.45
C GLY A 394 15.45 -20.80 16.96
N PHE A 395 16.21 -21.28 15.97
CA PHE A 395 16.04 -22.62 15.38
C PHE A 395 16.19 -23.74 16.42
N ARG A 396 15.34 -24.77 16.35
CA ARG A 396 15.28 -25.91 17.29
C ARG A 396 15.11 -25.49 18.76
N GLN A 397 14.39 -24.40 19.01
CA GLN A 397 14.01 -23.94 20.36
C GLN A 397 12.49 -24.01 20.53
N SER A 398 12.01 -23.46 21.65
CA SER A 398 10.59 -23.27 21.97
C SER A 398 10.45 -21.94 22.71
N GLY A 399 9.25 -21.37 22.76
CA GLY A 399 8.93 -20.17 23.53
C GLY A 399 9.27 -20.35 25.01
N SER A 400 9.02 -21.53 25.58
CA SER A 400 9.41 -21.86 26.96
C SER A 400 10.94 -21.85 27.16
N ASN A 401 11.69 -22.46 26.24
CA ASN A 401 13.16 -22.43 26.30
C ASN A 401 13.69 -20.99 26.17
N PHE A 402 13.13 -20.22 25.24
CA PHE A 402 13.55 -18.86 24.99
C PHE A 402 13.27 -17.94 26.17
N LYS A 403 12.09 -18.06 26.80
CA LYS A 403 11.74 -17.38 28.07
C LYS A 403 12.76 -17.66 29.17
N GLY A 404 13.23 -18.90 29.28
CA GLY A 404 14.30 -19.28 30.23
C GLY A 404 15.62 -18.57 29.92
N ARG A 405 16.05 -18.57 28.64
CA ARG A 405 17.31 -17.95 28.19
C ARG A 405 17.30 -16.43 28.32
N THR A 406 16.14 -15.79 28.19
CA THR A 406 15.97 -14.34 28.29
C THR A 406 15.53 -13.87 29.68
N SER A 407 15.53 -14.75 30.69
CA SER A 407 15.13 -14.42 32.06
C SER A 407 15.89 -13.24 32.67
N SER A 408 17.20 -13.13 32.41
CA SER A 408 18.03 -11.98 32.83
C SER A 408 17.55 -10.68 32.19
N LEU A 409 17.24 -10.70 30.89
CA LEU A 409 16.70 -9.56 30.16
C LEU A 409 15.33 -9.14 30.72
N ALA A 410 14.43 -10.11 30.87
CA ALA A 410 13.10 -9.90 31.43
C ALA A 410 13.15 -9.29 32.84
N LYS A 411 14.08 -9.76 33.69
CA LYS A 411 14.28 -9.21 35.04
C LYS A 411 14.72 -7.75 35.00
N LYS A 412 15.59 -7.37 34.06
CA LYS A 412 16.12 -6.00 33.92
C LYS A 412 15.11 -5.03 33.30
N LEU A 413 14.18 -5.52 32.48
CA LEU A 413 13.16 -4.72 31.80
C LEU A 413 11.75 -4.85 32.42
N LYS A 414 11.62 -5.54 33.56
CA LYS A 414 10.33 -5.91 34.17
C LYS A 414 9.36 -4.76 34.45
N ASN A 415 9.88 -3.54 34.63
CA ASN A 415 9.08 -2.35 34.92
C ASN A 415 8.53 -1.68 33.65
N ALA A 416 9.14 -1.95 32.50
CA ALA A 416 8.88 -1.29 31.22
C ALA A 416 8.25 -2.22 30.17
N VAL A 417 8.48 -3.53 30.26
CA VAL A 417 8.16 -4.49 29.20
C VAL A 417 7.43 -5.73 29.74
N GLU A 418 6.42 -6.17 29.00
CA GLU A 418 5.81 -7.49 29.07
C GLU A 418 6.27 -8.32 27.85
N PHE A 419 7.05 -9.37 28.08
CA PHE A 419 7.47 -10.30 27.02
C PHE A 419 6.49 -11.46 26.87
N VAL A 420 6.01 -11.67 25.65
CA VAL A 420 5.07 -12.74 25.30
C VAL A 420 5.75 -13.71 24.34
N PHE A 421 5.99 -14.94 24.79
CA PHE A 421 6.72 -15.95 24.05
C PHE A 421 5.76 -16.94 23.40
N ILE A 422 5.97 -17.23 22.11
CA ILE A 422 5.18 -18.21 21.35
C ILE A 422 6.09 -19.29 20.77
N ASP A 423 5.51 -20.46 20.49
CA ASP A 423 6.16 -21.55 19.78
C ASP A 423 5.96 -21.37 18.27
N ALA A 424 6.99 -21.68 17.48
CA ALA A 424 6.89 -21.67 16.03
C ALA A 424 6.03 -22.86 15.52
N PRO A 425 5.39 -22.76 14.34
CA PRO A 425 4.44 -23.79 13.90
C PRO A 425 5.10 -25.09 13.40
N HIS A 426 6.36 -25.04 12.96
CA HIS A 426 7.03 -26.21 12.38
C HIS A 426 7.67 -27.07 13.48
N GLU A 427 7.12 -28.25 13.73
CA GLU A 427 7.73 -29.25 14.61
C GLU A 427 8.90 -29.99 13.92
N LEU A 428 10.03 -30.11 14.61
CA LEU A 428 11.23 -30.74 14.09
C LEU A 428 11.53 -32.10 14.76
N PRO A 429 12.06 -33.08 14.01
CA PRO A 429 12.41 -34.39 14.55
C PRO A 429 13.58 -34.34 15.52
N PHE A 430 13.64 -35.32 16.42
CA PHE A 430 14.75 -35.51 17.35
C PHE A 430 15.97 -36.05 16.60
N ILE A 431 17.13 -35.42 16.80
CA ILE A 431 18.37 -35.79 16.13
C ILE A 431 19.45 -36.03 17.20
N TYR A 432 20.21 -37.13 17.10
CA TYR A 432 21.36 -37.43 17.95
C TYR A 432 22.62 -37.74 17.12
N GLN A 433 23.80 -37.47 17.68
CA GLN A 433 25.08 -37.74 17.01
C GLN A 433 25.48 -39.21 17.15
N PRO A 434 26.11 -39.82 16.11
CA PRO A 434 26.50 -41.24 16.10
C PRO A 434 27.39 -41.68 17.28
N ASN A 435 28.18 -40.76 17.84
CA ASN A 435 29.14 -41.06 18.91
C ASN A 435 28.50 -41.20 20.30
N CYS A 436 27.18 -41.02 20.43
CA CYS A 436 26.45 -41.27 21.67
C CYS A 436 25.79 -42.65 21.61
N SER A 437 26.25 -43.59 22.45
CA SER A 437 25.84 -45.00 22.44
C SER A 437 24.38 -45.29 22.84
N LYS A 438 23.55 -44.27 23.15
CA LYS A 438 22.10 -44.35 23.41
C LYS A 438 21.39 -43.02 23.07
N PRO A 439 20.11 -43.03 22.63
CA PRO A 439 19.32 -41.80 22.51
C PRO A 439 19.17 -41.13 23.90
N PRO A 440 19.40 -39.81 24.02
CA PRO A 440 19.35 -39.14 25.32
C PRO A 440 17.91 -38.90 25.79
N ASN A 441 17.58 -39.46 26.96
CA ASN A 441 16.37 -39.23 27.77
C ASN A 441 15.04 -39.84 27.24
N LYS A 442 14.21 -40.39 28.15
CA LYS A 442 12.96 -41.11 27.80
C LYS A 442 11.80 -40.20 27.34
N ASN A 443 11.86 -38.90 27.64
CA ASN A 443 10.85 -37.89 27.26
C ASN A 443 11.53 -36.66 26.63
N PRO A 444 11.74 -36.64 25.30
CA PRO A 444 12.39 -35.51 24.65
C PRO A 444 11.41 -34.33 24.47
N LYS A 445 11.89 -33.10 24.74
CA LYS A 445 11.09 -31.86 24.57
C LYS A 445 11.04 -31.47 23.09
N THR A 446 9.84 -31.34 22.53
CA THR A 446 9.59 -30.90 21.14
C THR A 446 10.38 -29.65 20.79
N ARG A 447 10.92 -29.62 19.57
CA ARG A 447 11.70 -28.50 19.04
C ARG A 447 10.99 -27.91 17.84
N PHE A 448 11.00 -26.59 17.74
CA PHE A 448 10.26 -25.87 16.71
C PHE A 448 11.20 -25.04 15.83
N ALA A 449 10.70 -24.67 14.65
CA ALA A 449 11.33 -23.72 13.74
C ALA A 449 10.31 -22.79 13.08
N TRP A 450 10.76 -21.60 12.71
CA TRP A 450 9.99 -20.63 11.93
C TRP A 450 10.15 -20.85 10.44
N LEU A 451 11.31 -21.34 10.02
CA LEU A 451 11.64 -21.61 8.62
C LEU A 451 12.28 -22.99 8.52
N VAL A 452 11.97 -23.69 7.44
CA VAL A 452 12.39 -25.07 7.21
C VAL A 452 13.08 -25.19 5.85
N ALA A 453 13.77 -26.30 5.61
CA ALA A 453 14.35 -26.55 4.30
C ALA A 453 13.24 -26.76 3.25
N PRO A 454 13.42 -26.29 1.99
CA PRO A 454 12.49 -26.60 0.90
C PRO A 454 12.25 -28.11 0.80
N ASN A 455 11.00 -28.52 0.62
CA ASN A 455 10.59 -29.93 0.50
C ASN A 455 10.83 -30.80 1.75
N SER A 456 11.05 -30.20 2.92
CA SER A 456 11.08 -30.96 4.16
C SER A 456 9.67 -31.42 4.55
N ASN A 457 9.40 -32.72 4.41
CA ASN A 457 8.23 -33.36 5.02
C ASN A 457 8.43 -33.36 6.53
N CYS A 458 8.00 -32.28 7.21
CA CYS A 458 7.94 -32.21 8.67
C CYS A 458 6.77 -33.07 9.17
N SER A 459 6.89 -34.38 9.02
CA SER A 459 6.00 -35.33 9.69
C SER A 459 6.38 -35.34 11.18
N PRO A 460 5.42 -35.33 12.12
CA PRO A 460 5.67 -35.46 13.56
C PRO A 460 6.08 -36.90 13.89
N GLU A 461 7.18 -37.38 13.31
CA GLU A 461 7.80 -38.63 13.69
C GLU A 461 8.50 -38.43 15.03
N LYS A 462 7.97 -39.08 16.06
CA LYS A 462 8.50 -39.03 17.44
C LYS A 462 9.81 -39.83 17.61
N ASP A 463 10.29 -40.46 16.54
CA ASP A 463 11.45 -41.33 16.56
C ASP A 463 12.75 -40.55 16.38
N TRP A 464 13.78 -40.97 17.11
CA TRP A 464 15.13 -40.40 17.03
C TRP A 464 15.77 -40.71 15.68
N LYS A 465 16.16 -39.67 14.94
CA LYS A 465 16.94 -39.80 13.70
C LYS A 465 18.43 -39.58 13.99
N ILE A 466 19.28 -40.37 13.35
CA ILE A 466 20.74 -40.16 13.40
C ILE A 466 21.07 -38.93 12.54
N ALA A 467 21.91 -38.04 13.04
CA ALA A 467 22.39 -36.91 12.26
C ALA A 467 23.13 -37.41 11.00
N ALA A 468 22.63 -37.05 9.81
CA ALA A 468 23.24 -37.46 8.54
C ALA A 468 24.63 -36.84 8.29
N ALA A 469 24.97 -35.74 8.98
CA ALA A 469 26.24 -35.03 8.88
C ALA A 469 26.59 -34.31 10.18
N ALA A 470 27.84 -33.83 10.28
CA ALA A 470 28.27 -32.92 11.35
C ALA A 470 27.46 -31.60 11.33
N PHE A 471 27.39 -30.90 12.46
CA PHE A 471 26.66 -29.62 12.57
C PHE A 471 27.24 -28.60 11.58
N ASP A 472 26.43 -28.17 10.61
CA ASP A 472 26.76 -27.10 9.68
C ASP A 472 26.46 -25.73 10.31
N PRO A 473 27.49 -24.90 10.60
CA PRO A 473 27.31 -23.54 11.11
C PRO A 473 26.48 -22.65 10.18
N LEU A 474 26.44 -22.95 8.88
CA LEU A 474 25.73 -22.18 7.86
C LEU A 474 24.37 -22.78 7.48
N GLN A 475 23.85 -23.75 8.26
CA GLN A 475 22.56 -24.41 8.00
C GLN A 475 21.39 -23.42 7.83
N TYR A 476 21.49 -22.22 8.40
CA TYR A 476 20.48 -21.17 8.32
C TYR A 476 20.24 -20.70 6.88
N ARG A 477 21.23 -20.82 5.99
CA ARG A 477 21.13 -20.47 4.56
C ARG A 477 20.20 -21.40 3.79
N GLN A 478 19.97 -22.61 4.30
CA GLN A 478 19.12 -23.62 3.66
C GLN A 478 17.66 -23.55 4.17
N GLN A 479 17.37 -22.72 5.17
CA GLN A 479 16.06 -22.61 5.82
C GLN A 479 15.23 -21.51 5.17
N THR A 480 14.82 -21.72 3.92
CA THR A 480 14.10 -20.73 3.10
C THR A 480 12.60 -21.03 2.93
N GLY A 481 12.14 -22.23 3.30
CA GLY A 481 10.74 -22.66 3.21
C GLY A 481 9.92 -22.41 4.49
N GLY A 482 8.61 -22.64 4.42
CA GLY A 482 7.69 -22.57 5.58
C GLY A 482 7.22 -21.17 5.99
N PHE A 483 7.58 -20.13 5.22
CA PHE A 483 7.23 -18.74 5.51
C PHE A 483 5.72 -18.50 5.63
N ALA A 484 4.91 -19.00 4.70
CA ALA A 484 3.47 -18.74 4.67
C ALA A 484 2.74 -19.25 5.93
N GLU A 485 3.11 -20.43 6.40
CA GLU A 485 2.55 -21.01 7.63
C GLU A 485 2.97 -20.22 8.87
N SER A 486 4.25 -19.85 8.96
CA SER A 486 4.76 -19.02 10.05
C SER A 486 4.15 -17.62 10.07
N TYR A 487 3.91 -17.02 8.90
CA TYR A 487 3.25 -15.74 8.77
C TYR A 487 1.80 -15.79 9.29
N ASP A 488 1.02 -16.76 8.83
CA ASP A 488 -0.37 -16.95 9.25
C ASP A 488 -0.47 -17.30 10.76
N HIS A 489 0.48 -18.08 11.28
CA HIS A 489 0.57 -18.37 12.71
C HIS A 489 0.78 -17.10 13.56
N ILE A 490 1.65 -16.18 13.12
CA ILE A 490 1.90 -14.91 13.81
C ILE A 490 0.66 -14.00 13.71
N GLU A 491 0.04 -13.86 12.53
CA GLU A 491 -1.18 -13.05 12.36
C GLU A 491 -2.34 -13.55 13.24
N LYS A 492 -2.55 -14.87 13.30
CA LYS A 492 -3.55 -15.49 14.18
C LYS A 492 -3.25 -15.23 15.65
N THR A 493 -1.99 -15.29 16.04
CA THR A 493 -1.55 -15.00 17.40
C THR A 493 -1.85 -13.56 17.79
N ILE A 494 -1.50 -12.59 16.95
CA ILE A 494 -1.79 -11.17 17.18
C ILE A 494 -3.30 -10.94 17.29
N SER A 495 -4.06 -11.54 16.39
CA SER A 495 -5.53 -11.46 16.41
C SER A 495 -6.14 -12.05 17.68
N LYS A 496 -5.59 -13.15 18.21
CA LYS A 496 -6.08 -13.83 19.42
C LYS A 496 -5.64 -13.16 20.72
N MET A 497 -4.40 -12.67 20.79
CA MET A 497 -3.78 -12.18 22.02
C MET A 497 -3.82 -10.65 22.17
N GLY A 498 -4.36 -9.97 21.15
CA GLY A 498 -4.45 -8.51 21.09
C GLY A 498 -3.20 -7.86 20.52
N ARG A 499 -3.23 -6.52 20.45
CA ARG A 499 -2.15 -5.71 19.88
C ARG A 499 -0.85 -5.86 20.68
N PHE A 500 0.27 -5.90 19.98
CA PHE A 500 1.62 -5.82 20.52
C PHE A 500 2.25 -4.50 20.10
N ASP A 501 3.05 -3.92 20.97
CA ASP A 501 3.75 -2.66 20.68
C ASP A 501 5.05 -2.94 19.89
N GLY A 502 5.71 -4.08 20.13
CA GLY A 502 6.93 -4.45 19.41
C GLY A 502 7.09 -5.95 19.17
N ILE A 503 8.06 -6.29 18.33
CA ILE A 503 8.47 -7.67 18.06
C ILE A 503 9.95 -7.86 18.39
N LEU A 504 10.29 -8.97 19.05
CA LEU A 504 11.66 -9.37 19.35
C LEU A 504 11.93 -10.74 18.76
N GLY A 505 12.97 -10.86 17.94
CA GLY A 505 13.42 -12.14 17.41
C GLY A 505 14.86 -12.44 17.78
N PHE A 506 15.17 -13.72 17.93
CA PHE A 506 16.54 -14.21 18.11
C PHE A 506 16.90 -15.25 17.05
N SER A 507 18.07 -15.12 16.41
CA SER A 507 18.56 -16.06 15.39
C SER A 507 17.53 -16.21 14.26
N GLN A 508 17.08 -17.44 13.95
CA GLN A 508 15.99 -17.67 13.00
C GLN A 508 14.70 -16.89 13.32
N GLY A 509 14.39 -16.68 14.61
CA GLY A 509 13.25 -15.85 15.00
C GLY A 509 13.41 -14.39 14.62
N ALA A 510 14.64 -13.86 14.60
CA ALA A 510 14.93 -12.50 14.11
C ALA A 510 14.76 -12.41 12.60
N ALA A 511 15.22 -13.42 11.86
CA ALA A 511 14.99 -13.52 10.41
C ALA A 511 13.49 -13.55 10.09
N MET A 512 12.71 -14.41 10.76
CA MET A 512 11.26 -14.49 10.57
C MET A 512 10.54 -13.19 10.97
N ALA A 513 10.91 -12.58 12.10
CA ALA A 513 10.32 -11.32 12.54
C ALA A 513 10.55 -10.19 11.52
N ALA A 514 11.75 -10.09 10.95
CA ALA A 514 12.06 -9.11 9.94
C ALA A 514 11.28 -9.35 8.64
N LEU A 515 11.22 -10.60 8.16
CA LEU A 515 10.40 -10.98 7.01
C LEU A 515 8.92 -10.68 7.22
N PHE A 516 8.40 -10.93 8.43
CA PHE A 516 7.02 -10.62 8.78
C PHE A 516 6.75 -9.11 8.67
N CYS A 517 7.62 -8.27 9.23
CA CYS A 517 7.52 -6.82 9.15
C CYS A 517 7.61 -6.31 7.70
N GLU A 518 8.54 -6.83 6.91
CA GLU A 518 8.67 -6.51 5.49
C GLU A 518 7.40 -6.84 4.70
N GLN A 519 6.87 -8.05 4.89
CA GLN A 519 5.65 -8.49 4.20
C GLN A 519 4.43 -7.68 4.65
N GLN A 520 4.33 -7.30 5.93
CA GLN A 520 3.28 -6.40 6.41
C GLN A 520 3.36 -5.02 5.75
N GLN A 521 4.55 -4.40 5.70
CA GLN A 521 4.74 -3.13 5.00
C GLN A 521 4.34 -3.22 3.54
N ARG A 522 4.69 -4.31 2.86
CA ARG A 522 4.35 -4.53 1.46
C ARG A 522 2.83 -4.65 1.23
N LEU A 523 2.15 -5.43 2.06
CA LEU A 523 0.72 -5.73 1.90
C LEU A 523 -0.20 -4.60 2.39
N TYR A 524 0.17 -3.96 3.49
CA TYR A 524 -0.70 -3.00 4.20
C TYR A 524 -0.18 -1.56 4.12
N GLY A 525 1.03 -1.33 3.58
CA GLY A 525 1.68 -0.02 3.61
C GLY A 525 2.12 0.44 5.00
N ALA A 526 1.90 -0.39 6.01
CA ALA A 526 2.20 -0.13 7.41
C ALA A 526 2.52 -1.46 8.11
N ILE A 527 3.23 -1.38 9.23
CA ILE A 527 3.59 -2.52 10.06
C ILE A 527 2.77 -2.46 11.33
N CYS A 528 2.27 -3.60 11.82
CA CYS A 528 1.42 -3.67 13.02
C CYS A 528 2.17 -3.44 14.34
N PHE A 529 3.48 -3.23 14.30
CA PHE A 529 4.36 -2.97 15.43
C PHE A 529 4.92 -1.55 15.36
N GLU A 530 5.18 -0.94 16.52
CA GLU A 530 5.82 0.38 16.63
C GLU A 530 7.35 0.25 16.54
N PHE A 531 7.91 -0.90 16.93
CA PHE A 531 9.34 -1.18 16.84
C PHE A 531 9.70 -2.67 16.71
N GLY A 532 10.95 -2.95 16.31
CA GLY A 532 11.52 -4.30 16.25
C GLY A 532 12.87 -4.43 16.98
N ILE A 533 13.13 -5.58 17.60
CA ILE A 533 14.42 -5.94 18.20
C ILE A 533 14.90 -7.24 17.55
N PHE A 534 16.01 -7.18 16.82
CA PHE A 534 16.54 -8.29 16.04
C PHE A 534 17.91 -8.69 16.57
N CYS A 535 17.99 -9.84 17.23
CA CYS A 535 19.24 -10.33 17.83
C CYS A 535 19.84 -11.49 17.03
N SER A 536 21.08 -11.35 16.57
CA SER A 536 21.78 -12.32 15.72
C SER A 536 20.93 -12.84 14.54
N GLY A 537 20.17 -11.96 13.89
CA GLY A 537 19.33 -12.31 12.73
C GLY A 537 20.10 -12.40 11.43
N TYR A 538 19.45 -12.86 10.37
CA TYR A 538 20.00 -12.90 9.03
C TYR A 538 18.91 -12.60 7.99
N SER A 539 19.32 -12.12 6.82
CA SER A 539 18.42 -11.97 5.68
C SER A 539 18.13 -13.33 5.05
N VAL A 540 16.86 -13.58 4.73
CA VAL A 540 16.47 -14.74 3.93
C VAL A 540 16.19 -14.21 2.54
N SER A 541 17.05 -14.57 1.59
CA SER A 541 16.88 -14.17 0.19
C SER A 541 15.65 -14.86 -0.37
N SER A 542 14.55 -14.12 -0.50
CA SER A 542 13.53 -14.47 -1.48
C SER A 542 14.04 -13.91 -2.81
N SER A 543 14.26 -14.80 -3.77
CA SER A 543 14.67 -14.43 -5.12
C SER A 543 13.73 -13.34 -5.66
N ASN A 544 14.31 -12.20 -6.05
CA ASN A 544 13.69 -11.05 -6.72
C ASN A 544 13.05 -9.96 -5.86
N PHE A 545 13.79 -9.25 -5.00
CA PHE A 545 13.26 -8.02 -4.38
C PHE A 545 14.22 -6.82 -4.43
N ASP A 546 14.02 -6.00 -5.45
CA ASP A 546 14.43 -4.60 -5.56
C ASP A 546 13.44 -3.72 -4.76
N GLY A 547 13.31 -4.00 -3.46
CA GLY A 547 12.26 -3.45 -2.59
C GLY A 547 12.68 -2.22 -1.77
N ASP A 548 11.71 -1.33 -1.49
CA ASP A 548 11.88 -0.19 -0.58
C ASP A 548 12.36 -0.64 0.83
N PHE A 549 13.21 0.16 1.48
CA PHE A 549 13.67 -0.10 2.85
C PHE A 549 12.50 -0.31 3.84
N VAL A 550 12.71 -1.20 4.83
CA VAL A 550 11.74 -1.41 5.92
C VAL A 550 11.73 -0.20 6.84
N LYS A 551 10.57 0.47 6.94
CA LYS A 551 10.33 1.68 7.73
C LYS A 551 9.79 1.31 9.11
N LEU A 552 10.63 0.65 9.92
CA LEU A 552 10.33 0.28 11.30
C LEU A 552 11.49 0.73 12.20
N PRO A 553 11.23 1.53 13.24
CA PRO A 553 12.19 1.74 14.31
C PRO A 553 12.73 0.41 14.84
N SER A 554 14.04 0.17 14.72
CA SER A 554 14.61 -1.15 14.92
C SER A 554 15.93 -1.11 15.68
N LEU A 555 16.11 -2.07 16.59
CA LEU A 555 17.36 -2.31 17.29
C LEU A 555 17.94 -3.66 16.85
N HIS A 556 19.12 -3.62 16.23
CA HIS A 556 19.84 -4.80 15.80
C HIS A 556 21.00 -5.06 16.76
N CYS A 557 21.04 -6.25 17.36
CA CYS A 557 22.12 -6.65 18.28
C CYS A 557 22.79 -7.94 17.80
N PHE A 558 24.09 -7.96 17.57
CA PHE A 558 24.76 -9.17 17.08
C PHE A 558 26.26 -9.19 17.43
N GLY A 559 26.86 -10.38 17.35
CA GLY A 559 28.28 -10.58 17.60
C GLY A 559 29.16 -9.87 16.56
N ASN A 560 30.26 -9.25 16.98
CA ASN A 560 31.19 -8.55 16.08
C ASN A 560 32.01 -9.49 15.18
N GLY A 561 32.65 -8.91 14.14
CA GLY A 561 33.30 -9.63 13.03
C GLY A 561 34.50 -10.55 13.36
N GLY A 562 34.92 -10.68 14.62
CA GLY A 562 36.05 -11.52 15.04
C GLY A 562 35.76 -13.02 15.13
N GLY A 563 34.71 -13.54 14.47
CA GLY A 563 34.34 -14.97 14.53
C GLY A 563 33.71 -15.44 15.86
N GLN A 564 33.13 -14.51 16.63
CA GLN A 564 32.56 -14.80 17.95
C GLN A 564 31.14 -15.37 17.87
N ASP A 565 30.33 -14.95 16.90
CA ASP A 565 29.08 -15.65 16.57
C ASP A 565 29.40 -16.78 15.58
N ARG A 566 29.46 -18.01 16.11
CA ARG A 566 29.73 -19.22 15.31
C ARG A 566 28.48 -19.82 14.70
N GLN A 567 27.30 -19.24 14.91
CA GLN A 567 26.03 -19.76 14.38
C GLN A 567 25.50 -18.89 13.26
N ILE A 568 25.69 -17.57 13.34
CA ILE A 568 25.26 -16.61 12.33
C ILE A 568 26.45 -15.72 12.01
N ASP A 569 26.83 -15.70 10.74
CA ASP A 569 27.91 -14.84 10.26
C ASP A 569 27.56 -13.36 10.53
N ASN A 570 28.52 -12.59 11.04
CA ASN A 570 28.33 -11.17 11.34
C ASN A 570 27.82 -10.39 10.11
N LEU A 571 28.35 -10.69 8.92
CA LEU A 571 27.92 -10.03 7.68
C LEU A 571 26.45 -10.31 7.36
N ALA A 572 25.92 -11.48 7.74
CA ALA A 572 24.51 -11.80 7.53
C ALA A 572 23.59 -10.97 8.44
N SER A 573 24.01 -10.69 9.67
CA SER A 573 23.29 -9.77 10.57
C SER A 573 23.39 -8.31 10.13
N VAL A 574 24.56 -7.91 9.63
CA VAL A 574 24.78 -6.59 9.02
C VAL A 574 23.88 -6.41 7.79
N GLU A 575 23.83 -7.40 6.90
CA GLU A 575 22.96 -7.39 5.71
C GLU A 575 21.49 -7.25 6.10
N LEU A 576 21.03 -7.99 7.12
CA LEU A 576 19.67 -7.84 7.64
C LEU A 576 19.40 -6.40 8.11
N ALA A 577 20.33 -5.79 8.85
CA ALA A 577 20.19 -4.41 9.31
C ALA A 577 20.19 -3.41 8.15
N TYR A 578 20.90 -3.68 7.05
CA TYR A 578 20.87 -2.83 5.86
C TYR A 578 19.53 -2.82 5.12
N ARG A 579 18.65 -3.79 5.37
CA ARG A 579 17.28 -3.78 4.82
C ARG A 579 16.35 -2.77 5.50
N PHE A 580 16.74 -2.27 6.68
CA PHE A 580 16.00 -1.25 7.41
C PHE A 580 16.54 0.14 7.10
N ASP A 581 15.62 1.11 7.03
CA ASP A 581 15.95 2.50 6.72
C ASP A 581 16.98 3.07 7.72
N ASN A 582 18.00 3.78 7.21
CA ASN A 582 19.08 4.31 8.04
C ASN A 582 18.59 5.30 9.11
N GLY A 583 17.49 6.01 8.85
CA GLY A 583 16.88 6.95 9.81
C GLY A 583 16.08 6.25 10.91
N CYS A 584 15.87 4.94 10.83
CA CYS A 584 15.04 4.17 11.75
C CYS A 584 15.75 2.97 12.40
N LYS A 585 17.06 2.77 12.21
CA LYS A 585 17.78 1.64 12.81
C LYS A 585 18.87 2.05 13.78
N VAL A 586 19.06 1.23 14.80
CA VAL A 586 20.16 1.30 15.77
C VAL A 586 20.89 -0.05 15.74
N VAL A 587 22.20 -0.03 15.54
CA VAL A 587 23.04 -1.23 15.54
C VAL A 587 23.90 -1.27 16.80
N VAL A 588 23.94 -2.42 17.46
CA VAL A 588 24.75 -2.69 18.66
C VAL A 588 25.54 -3.98 18.46
N GLU A 589 26.83 -3.84 18.21
CA GLU A 589 27.74 -4.97 18.14
C GLU A 589 28.30 -5.33 19.52
N HIS A 590 28.59 -6.61 19.75
CA HIS A 590 29.17 -7.08 21.02
C HIS A 590 30.09 -8.30 20.85
N GLU A 591 30.92 -8.55 21.85
CA GLU A 591 31.91 -9.64 21.82
C GLU A 591 31.35 -10.99 22.32
N MET A 592 30.11 -11.00 22.83
CA MET A 592 29.54 -12.17 23.53
C MET A 592 29.04 -13.32 22.63
N GLY A 593 29.30 -13.26 21.31
CA GLY A 593 28.89 -14.29 20.35
C GLY A 593 27.38 -14.41 20.13
N HIS A 594 26.86 -15.64 19.98
CA HIS A 594 25.45 -15.90 19.65
C HIS A 594 24.50 -15.79 20.85
N ILE A 595 24.31 -14.58 21.38
CA ILE A 595 23.50 -14.32 22.58
C ILE A 595 22.83 -12.93 22.53
N ILE A 596 21.74 -12.75 23.28
CA ILE A 596 21.19 -11.43 23.56
C ILE A 596 22.00 -10.78 24.69
N PRO A 597 22.67 -9.64 24.46
CA PRO A 597 23.56 -9.05 25.45
C PRO A 597 22.75 -8.41 26.58
N THR A 598 22.93 -8.91 27.80
CA THR A 598 22.20 -8.41 28.99
C THR A 598 23.06 -7.59 29.94
N ARG A 599 24.33 -7.34 29.62
CA ARG A 599 25.25 -6.55 30.46
C ARG A 599 25.44 -5.13 29.89
N PRO A 600 25.77 -4.13 30.73
CA PRO A 600 26.23 -2.83 30.25
C PRO A 600 27.47 -2.98 29.34
N PRO A 601 27.63 -2.12 28.31
CA PRO A 601 26.75 -1.00 27.97
C PRO A 601 25.51 -1.41 27.13
N HIS A 602 25.47 -2.63 26.59
CA HIS A 602 24.47 -3.05 25.60
C HIS A 602 23.02 -3.04 26.12
N ILE A 603 22.81 -3.47 27.37
CA ILE A 603 21.47 -3.45 27.97
C ILE A 603 20.94 -2.02 28.18
N ASP A 604 21.83 -1.05 28.40
CA ASP A 604 21.44 0.34 28.60
C ASP A 604 21.04 0.95 27.26
N ARG A 605 21.73 0.61 26.17
CA ARG A 605 21.31 0.97 24.82
C ARG A 605 19.94 0.40 24.44
N MET A 606 19.63 -0.82 24.88
CA MET A 606 18.29 -1.41 24.68
C MET A 606 17.21 -0.68 25.49
N LYS A 607 17.51 -0.22 26.70
CA LYS A 607 16.59 0.61 27.48
C LYS A 607 16.36 1.97 26.80
N GLU A 608 17.41 2.64 26.36
CA GLU A 608 17.34 3.91 25.64
C GLU A 608 16.47 3.81 24.38
N PHE A 609 16.60 2.70 23.66
CA PHE A 609 15.74 2.43 22.50
C PHE A 609 14.26 2.28 22.91
N LEU A 610 13.98 1.48 23.94
CA LEU A 610 12.61 1.23 24.40
C LEU A 610 11.94 2.45 25.05
N LEU A 611 12.72 3.34 25.67
CA LEU A 611 12.23 4.58 26.27
C LEU A 611 11.58 5.54 25.25
N GLN A 612 11.83 5.37 23.96
CA GLN A 612 11.21 6.19 22.92
C GLN A 612 9.73 5.84 22.68
N PHE A 613 9.24 4.73 23.25
CA PHE A 613 7.89 4.20 23.03
C PHE A 613 7.05 4.10 24.32
N LEU A 614 7.64 4.47 25.46
CA LEU A 614 7.00 4.54 26.79
C LEU A 614 6.58 5.97 27.07
#